data_AF-A0A843RDY7-F1
#
_entry.id   AF-A0A843RDY7-F1
#
_cell.length_a   1.000
_cell.length_b   1.000
_cell.length_c   1.000
_cell.angle_alpha   90.00
_cell.angle_beta   90.00
_cell.angle_gamma   90.00
#
_symmetry.space_group_name_H-M   'P 1'
#
loop_
_entity.id
_entity.type
_entity.pdbx_description
1 polymer ?
#
loop_
_entity_poly.entity_id
_entity_poly.type
_entity_poly.pdbx_seq_one_letter_code
_entity_poly.pdbx_strand_id
1 'polypeptide(L)'
;MTIHFRPLGNDDLAMLLEWLQRPHVKEWWDDGDDTLEKVAAHYADVTDRTRRFILELDGEAAGYFQYYRIDTTWIGTDQFLACPNDLSKGLGTGCLLAFIDMIAVAEAPPCVAVDPHPANRRAIRCYEKCGFVHQRGRSTDTVYYMVRRLQAAPSAVQLPQLKRAIEGVAAAQQAGSTASMSGTPSKGDYLGQFEARGYAVVRGVFSAGEVAEMAAAFDRIRDRALAGRRSWRDRNIYFCLDEELGAGTVLRFAQWAAWIDPTLERVRRDPRLFAILEPLIGRDIKQIINQMHWKPPGARAEFGFHQDSRSRRPREAYRDLARSYVQTGIAVDPQRADNGAVVFCPGSQRLGELPFDPARPSMHEALDSQDLVRLGIDPASAVTLQLDPGDVALWHAHSLHGSGPNNSAMDRRFYINGYVTAANCDRGEWAFRDGVPCPLEGEHSLVHYEELYTKPGPMFVD
;
A
#
# COMPACT_ATOMS: atom_id res chain seq x y z
N MET A 1 -23.47 -18.03 2.83
CA MET A 1 -22.74 -18.34 1.61
C MET A 1 -21.87 -17.17 1.23
N THR A 2 -20.64 -17.24 1.67
CA THR A 2 -19.54 -16.33 1.34
C THR A 2 -18.94 -16.78 0.03
N ILE A 3 -18.78 -15.86 -0.94
CA ILE A 3 -18.16 -16.11 -2.24
C ILE A 3 -16.79 -15.45 -2.21
N HIS A 4 -15.73 -16.23 -2.45
CA HIS A 4 -14.36 -15.74 -2.50
C HIS A 4 -13.65 -16.28 -3.76
N PHE A 5 -12.76 -15.47 -4.33
CA PHE A 5 -11.94 -15.87 -5.48
C PHE A 5 -10.49 -15.68 -5.08
N ARG A 6 -9.77 -16.78 -4.83
CA ARG A 6 -8.33 -16.72 -4.58
C ARG A 6 -7.55 -17.04 -5.86
N PRO A 7 -6.37 -16.45 -6.08
CA PRO A 7 -5.52 -16.82 -7.21
C PRO A 7 -5.24 -18.33 -7.24
N LEU A 8 -5.23 -18.91 -8.44
CA LEU A 8 -4.76 -20.26 -8.67
C LEU A 8 -3.25 -20.33 -8.34
N GLY A 9 -2.86 -21.23 -7.44
CA GLY A 9 -1.46 -21.51 -7.11
C GLY A 9 -1.00 -22.86 -7.65
N ASN A 10 0.32 -23.11 -7.59
CA ASN A 10 0.89 -24.38 -8.03
C ASN A 10 0.36 -25.58 -7.23
N ASP A 11 0.02 -25.39 -5.96
CA ASP A 11 -0.52 -26.44 -5.09
C ASP A 11 -1.96 -26.83 -5.48
N ASP A 12 -2.64 -26.03 -6.30
CA ASP A 12 -3.99 -26.31 -6.78
C ASP A 12 -4.02 -27.15 -8.06
N LEU A 13 -2.89 -27.29 -8.76
CA LEU A 13 -2.88 -27.86 -10.12
C LEU A 13 -3.35 -29.32 -10.13
N ALA A 14 -3.06 -30.09 -9.07
CA ALA A 14 -3.56 -31.46 -8.94
C ALA A 14 -5.09 -31.51 -8.73
N MET A 15 -5.64 -30.58 -7.94
CA MET A 15 -7.07 -30.44 -7.73
C MET A 15 -7.76 -29.97 -9.02
N LEU A 16 -7.17 -28.99 -9.71
CA LEU A 16 -7.68 -28.47 -10.98
C LEU A 16 -7.71 -29.56 -12.05
N LEU A 17 -6.65 -30.37 -12.17
CA LEU A 17 -6.63 -31.54 -13.05
C LEU A 17 -7.81 -32.47 -12.76
N GLU A 18 -8.05 -32.80 -11.50
CA GLU A 18 -9.17 -33.67 -11.12
C GLU A 18 -10.52 -33.06 -11.54
N TRP A 19 -10.71 -31.75 -11.35
CA TRP A 19 -11.92 -31.06 -11.79
C TRP A 19 -12.11 -31.06 -13.31
N LEU A 20 -11.04 -30.81 -14.08
CA LEU A 20 -11.06 -30.82 -15.54
C LEU A 20 -11.43 -32.20 -16.10
N GLN A 21 -11.15 -33.29 -15.36
CA GLN A 21 -11.56 -34.64 -15.76
C GLN A 21 -13.00 -35.01 -15.37
N ARG A 22 -13.72 -34.18 -14.61
CA ARG A 22 -15.12 -34.47 -14.23
C ARG A 22 -16.03 -34.39 -15.47
N PRO A 23 -16.92 -35.36 -15.71
CA PRO A 23 -17.70 -35.44 -16.95
C PRO A 23 -18.49 -34.17 -17.29
N HIS A 24 -19.08 -33.48 -16.29
CA HIS A 24 -19.87 -32.27 -16.52
C HIS A 24 -19.03 -31.02 -16.80
N VAL A 25 -17.74 -31.02 -16.43
CA VAL A 25 -16.78 -29.97 -16.80
C VAL A 25 -16.24 -30.28 -18.20
N LYS A 26 -15.73 -31.51 -18.40
CA LYS A 26 -15.13 -31.96 -19.65
C LYS A 26 -16.07 -31.91 -20.85
N GLU A 27 -17.38 -32.06 -20.64
CA GLU A 27 -18.39 -31.86 -21.70
C GLU A 27 -18.29 -30.47 -22.37
N TRP A 28 -17.86 -29.44 -21.63
CA TRP A 28 -17.82 -28.05 -22.09
C TRP A 28 -16.43 -27.42 -22.06
N TRP A 29 -15.45 -28.06 -21.40
CA TRP A 29 -14.09 -27.58 -21.23
C TRP A 29 -13.11 -28.74 -21.38
N ASP A 30 -12.67 -29.00 -22.62
CA ASP A 30 -11.73 -30.08 -22.96
C ASP A 30 -10.63 -29.58 -23.90
N ASP A 31 -9.68 -28.84 -23.32
CA ASP A 31 -8.52 -28.30 -24.04
C ASP A 31 -7.36 -29.32 -24.18
N GLY A 32 -7.60 -30.58 -23.78
CA GLY A 32 -6.58 -31.64 -23.81
C GLY A 32 -5.67 -31.70 -22.59
N ASP A 33 -6.01 -30.99 -21.52
CA ASP A 33 -5.32 -30.92 -20.23
C ASP A 33 -5.58 -32.17 -19.35
N ASP A 34 -5.15 -33.34 -19.81
CA ASP A 34 -5.41 -34.64 -19.19
C ASP A 34 -4.28 -35.17 -18.28
N THR A 35 -3.18 -34.42 -18.15
CA THR A 35 -2.07 -34.73 -17.23
C THR A 35 -1.66 -33.51 -16.42
N LEU A 36 -1.03 -33.74 -15.27
CA LEU A 36 -0.53 -32.66 -14.41
C LEU A 36 0.52 -31.81 -15.12
N GLU A 37 1.33 -32.42 -16.00
CA GLU A 37 2.33 -31.69 -16.80
C GLU A 37 1.66 -30.71 -17.77
N LYS A 38 0.60 -31.13 -18.47
CA LYS A 38 -0.15 -30.25 -19.38
C LYS A 38 -0.88 -29.14 -18.61
N VAL A 39 -1.52 -29.48 -17.49
CA VAL A 39 -2.14 -28.50 -16.59
C VAL A 39 -1.11 -27.50 -16.05
N ALA A 40 0.07 -27.94 -15.65
CA ALA A 40 1.13 -27.03 -15.21
C ALA A 40 1.61 -26.13 -16.36
N ALA A 41 1.83 -26.67 -17.55
CA ALA A 41 2.24 -25.89 -18.72
C ALA A 41 1.20 -24.83 -19.11
N HIS A 42 -0.09 -25.14 -19.00
CA HIS A 42 -1.18 -24.23 -19.39
C HIS A 42 -1.55 -23.23 -18.27
N TYR A 43 -1.59 -23.66 -17.01
CA TYR A 43 -2.16 -22.86 -15.92
C TYR A 43 -1.11 -22.25 -14.96
N ALA A 44 0.14 -22.74 -14.96
CA ALA A 44 1.22 -22.18 -14.13
C ALA A 44 2.05 -21.10 -14.85
N ASP A 45 1.84 -20.90 -16.16
CA ASP A 45 2.53 -19.88 -16.92
C ASP A 45 2.05 -18.48 -16.53
N VAL A 46 2.89 -17.78 -15.76
CA VAL A 46 2.66 -16.40 -15.31
C VAL A 46 2.93 -15.35 -16.40
N THR A 47 3.42 -15.76 -17.57
CA THR A 47 3.71 -14.85 -18.68
C THR A 47 2.48 -14.54 -19.53
N ASP A 48 1.45 -15.38 -19.46
CA ASP A 48 0.18 -15.08 -20.11
C ASP A 48 -0.59 -14.00 -19.32
N ARG A 49 -1.40 -13.21 -20.05
CA ARG A 49 -2.18 -12.12 -19.44
C ARG A 49 -3.47 -12.61 -18.81
N THR A 50 -3.66 -13.92 -18.69
CA THR A 50 -4.84 -14.54 -18.11
C THR A 50 -4.69 -14.54 -16.59
N ARG A 51 -5.77 -14.20 -15.91
CA ARG A 51 -5.85 -14.20 -14.45
C ARG A 51 -6.77 -15.34 -14.05
N ARG A 52 -6.26 -16.25 -13.23
CA ARG A 52 -6.87 -17.54 -12.92
C ARG A 52 -7.15 -17.64 -11.43
N PHE A 53 -8.32 -18.15 -11.07
CA PHE A 53 -8.82 -18.15 -9.70
C PHE A 53 -9.50 -19.47 -9.35
N ILE A 54 -9.36 -19.87 -8.09
CA ILE A 54 -10.22 -20.85 -7.44
C ILE A 54 -11.37 -20.10 -6.78
N LEU A 55 -12.61 -20.47 -7.14
CA LEU A 55 -13.81 -20.09 -6.41
C LEU A 55 -13.86 -20.87 -5.11
N GLU A 56 -14.05 -20.17 -4.00
CA GLU A 56 -14.33 -20.75 -2.69
C GLU A 56 -15.73 -20.32 -2.22
N LEU A 57 -16.53 -21.31 -1.79
CA LEU A 57 -17.84 -21.10 -1.19
C LEU A 57 -17.78 -21.50 0.28
N ASP A 58 -18.02 -20.54 1.17
CA ASP A 58 -17.91 -20.74 2.63
C ASP A 58 -16.56 -21.35 3.07
N GLY A 59 -15.48 -21.00 2.35
CA GLY A 59 -14.11 -21.46 2.63
C GLY A 59 -13.68 -22.74 1.90
N GLU A 60 -14.60 -23.38 1.17
CA GLU A 60 -14.32 -24.63 0.45
C GLU A 60 -14.19 -24.40 -1.06
N ALA A 61 -13.18 -25.01 -1.67
CA ALA A 61 -12.92 -24.91 -3.10
C ALA A 61 -14.07 -25.52 -3.92
N ALA A 62 -14.71 -24.71 -4.76
CA ALA A 62 -16.00 -25.00 -5.37
C ALA A 62 -16.05 -24.79 -6.90
N GLY A 63 -15.03 -24.19 -7.50
CA GLY A 63 -14.97 -23.99 -8.95
C GLY A 63 -13.73 -23.22 -9.41
N TYR A 64 -13.68 -22.96 -10.71
CA TYR A 64 -12.59 -22.25 -11.37
C TYR A 64 -13.14 -21.08 -12.16
N PHE A 65 -12.45 -19.95 -12.12
CA PHE A 65 -12.78 -18.74 -12.87
C PHE A 65 -11.51 -18.13 -13.45
N GLN A 66 -11.62 -17.57 -14.65
CA GLN A 66 -10.55 -16.78 -15.24
C GLN A 66 -11.07 -15.54 -15.95
N TYR A 67 -10.20 -14.55 -16.10
CA TYR A 67 -10.43 -13.46 -17.03
C TYR A 67 -9.15 -13.07 -17.77
N TYR A 68 -9.30 -12.51 -18.97
CA TYR A 68 -8.18 -12.06 -19.79
C TYR A 68 -8.57 -10.83 -20.61
N ARG A 69 -7.58 -9.98 -20.87
CA ARG A 69 -7.74 -8.78 -21.68
C ARG A 69 -7.82 -9.17 -23.16
N ILE A 70 -8.94 -8.90 -23.82
CA ILE A 70 -9.05 -9.06 -25.27
C ILE A 70 -8.46 -7.82 -25.95
N ASP A 71 -8.90 -6.64 -25.52
CA ASP A 71 -8.36 -5.35 -25.97
C ASP A 71 -8.63 -4.25 -24.91
N THR A 72 -8.58 -2.97 -25.29
CA THR A 72 -8.84 -1.83 -24.38
C THR A 72 -10.30 -1.68 -23.95
N THR A 73 -11.23 -2.38 -24.60
CA THR A 73 -12.68 -2.28 -24.38
C THR A 73 -13.26 -3.55 -23.75
N TRP A 74 -12.66 -4.70 -24.04
CA TRP A 74 -13.25 -6.00 -23.77
C TRP A 74 -12.37 -6.86 -22.85
N ILE A 75 -13.01 -7.43 -21.82
CA ILE A 75 -12.45 -8.54 -21.03
C ILE A 75 -13.26 -9.80 -21.29
N GLY A 76 -12.56 -10.89 -21.61
CA GLY A 76 -13.13 -12.24 -21.67
C GLY A 76 -13.10 -12.90 -20.29
N THR A 77 -14.08 -13.76 -20.00
CA THR A 77 -14.09 -14.56 -18.78
C THR A 77 -14.70 -15.94 -19.01
N ASP A 78 -14.09 -16.95 -18.39
CA ASP A 78 -14.54 -18.33 -18.44
C ASP A 78 -14.57 -18.93 -17.03
N GLN A 79 -15.45 -19.90 -16.81
CA GLN A 79 -15.71 -20.46 -15.49
C GLN A 79 -16.40 -21.83 -15.53
N PHE A 80 -16.19 -22.61 -14.47
CA PHE A 80 -17.01 -23.78 -14.17
C PHE A 80 -17.18 -23.98 -12.66
N LEU A 81 -18.24 -24.70 -12.27
CA LEU A 81 -18.41 -25.21 -10.90
C LEU A 81 -17.90 -26.65 -10.82
N ALA A 82 -17.09 -26.93 -9.82
CA ALA A 82 -16.46 -28.23 -9.64
C ALA A 82 -17.50 -29.32 -9.32
N CYS A 83 -18.48 -29.02 -8.47
CA CYS A 83 -19.47 -30.00 -8.01
C CYS A 83 -20.70 -30.08 -8.95
N PRO A 84 -21.03 -31.26 -9.51
CA PRO A 84 -22.19 -31.40 -10.41
C PRO A 84 -23.53 -31.16 -9.69
N ASN A 85 -23.59 -31.41 -8.38
CA ASN A 85 -24.79 -31.18 -7.59
C ASN A 85 -25.08 -29.68 -7.40
N ASP A 86 -24.13 -28.79 -7.65
CA ASP A 86 -24.29 -27.34 -7.48
C ASP A 86 -24.81 -26.64 -8.75
N LEU A 87 -24.91 -27.39 -9.85
CA LEU A 87 -25.45 -26.91 -11.10
C LEU A 87 -26.95 -26.63 -10.99
N SER A 88 -27.42 -25.64 -11.77
CA SER A 88 -28.82 -25.27 -11.89
C SER A 88 -29.52 -24.81 -10.59
N LYS A 89 -28.77 -24.53 -9.52
CA LYS A 89 -29.28 -24.00 -8.23
C LYS A 89 -29.19 -22.47 -8.09
N GLY A 90 -28.74 -21.76 -9.12
CA GLY A 90 -28.50 -20.31 -9.08
C GLY A 90 -27.11 -19.90 -8.59
N LEU A 91 -26.30 -20.85 -8.10
CA LEU A 91 -24.93 -20.63 -7.62
C LEU A 91 -24.04 -19.98 -8.68
N GLY A 92 -24.06 -20.50 -9.91
CA GLY A 92 -23.27 -19.94 -11.01
C GLY A 92 -23.63 -18.48 -11.32
N THR A 93 -24.90 -18.08 -11.17
CA THR A 93 -25.34 -16.70 -11.38
C THR A 93 -24.78 -15.78 -10.31
N GLY A 94 -24.88 -16.18 -9.03
CA GLY A 94 -24.32 -15.41 -7.92
C GLY A 94 -22.81 -15.26 -8.01
N CYS A 95 -22.10 -16.36 -8.30
CA CYS A 95 -20.64 -16.34 -8.44
C CYS A 95 -20.19 -15.51 -9.64
N LEU A 96 -20.85 -15.63 -10.80
CA LEU A 96 -20.49 -14.84 -11.97
C LEU A 96 -20.77 -13.34 -11.78
N LEU A 97 -21.85 -12.95 -11.09
CA LEU A 97 -22.06 -11.55 -10.74
C LEU A 97 -20.93 -11.02 -9.86
N ALA A 98 -20.57 -11.77 -8.81
CA ALA A 98 -19.46 -11.40 -7.93
C ALA A 98 -18.11 -11.33 -8.68
N PHE A 99 -17.88 -12.24 -9.63
CA PHE A 99 -16.68 -12.24 -10.46
C PHE A 99 -16.64 -11.07 -11.44
N ILE A 100 -17.79 -10.68 -12.00
CA ILE A 100 -17.90 -9.48 -12.85
C ILE A 100 -17.66 -8.22 -12.02
N ASP A 101 -18.16 -8.16 -10.79
CA ASP A 101 -17.88 -7.04 -9.90
C ASP A 101 -16.38 -6.98 -9.57
N MET A 102 -15.74 -8.14 -9.36
CA MET A 102 -14.28 -8.24 -9.20
C MET A 102 -13.52 -7.73 -10.45
N ILE A 103 -13.93 -8.13 -11.65
CA ILE A 103 -13.35 -7.64 -12.92
C ILE A 103 -13.59 -6.13 -13.08
N ALA A 104 -14.80 -5.65 -12.81
CA ALA A 104 -15.18 -4.24 -12.90
C ALA A 104 -14.28 -3.37 -12.01
N VAL A 105 -13.96 -3.89 -10.82
CA VAL A 105 -13.09 -3.26 -9.85
C VAL A 105 -11.61 -3.33 -10.26
N ALA A 106 -11.13 -4.49 -10.70
CA ALA A 106 -9.72 -4.70 -11.01
C ALA A 106 -9.27 -4.02 -12.31
N GLU A 107 -10.16 -3.93 -13.30
CA GLU A 107 -9.80 -3.63 -14.67
C GLU A 107 -10.62 -2.48 -15.29
N ALA A 108 -11.74 -2.09 -14.66
CA ALA A 108 -12.69 -1.09 -15.14
C ALA A 108 -13.05 -1.20 -16.65
N PRO A 109 -13.31 -2.41 -17.19
CA PRO A 109 -13.55 -2.55 -18.62
C PRO A 109 -14.93 -2.00 -18.98
N PRO A 110 -15.09 -1.35 -20.14
CA PRO A 110 -16.41 -0.98 -20.65
C PRO A 110 -17.34 -2.20 -20.84
N CYS A 111 -16.78 -3.36 -21.20
CA CYS A 111 -17.52 -4.58 -21.51
C CYS A 111 -16.83 -5.85 -20.98
N VAL A 112 -17.65 -6.79 -20.51
CA VAL A 112 -17.25 -8.18 -20.25
C VAL A 112 -17.91 -9.09 -21.28
N ALA A 113 -17.18 -10.07 -21.79
CA ALA A 113 -17.61 -11.03 -22.78
C ALA A 113 -17.42 -12.48 -22.31
N VAL A 114 -18.29 -13.35 -22.81
CA VAL A 114 -18.28 -14.81 -22.61
C VAL A 114 -18.65 -15.47 -23.94
N ASP A 115 -18.19 -16.68 -24.17
CA ASP A 115 -18.32 -17.34 -25.48
C ASP A 115 -18.67 -18.84 -25.39
N PRO A 116 -19.72 -19.22 -24.61
CA PRO A 116 -20.08 -20.62 -24.41
C PRO A 116 -20.41 -21.35 -25.72
N HIS A 117 -20.27 -22.68 -25.71
CA HIS A 117 -20.77 -23.50 -26.81
C HIS A 117 -22.30 -23.31 -26.99
N PRO A 118 -22.83 -23.20 -28.23
CA PRO A 118 -24.27 -22.96 -28.49
C PRO A 118 -25.23 -24.02 -27.90
N ALA A 119 -24.74 -25.25 -27.68
CA ALA A 119 -25.51 -26.31 -27.04
C ALA A 119 -25.53 -26.21 -25.49
N ASN A 120 -24.68 -25.39 -24.86
CA ASN A 120 -24.60 -25.23 -23.41
C ASN A 120 -25.71 -24.29 -22.90
N ARG A 121 -26.96 -24.75 -22.99
CA ARG A 121 -28.15 -23.98 -22.58
C ARG A 121 -28.10 -23.53 -21.13
N ARG A 122 -27.38 -24.28 -20.27
CA ARG A 122 -27.18 -23.97 -18.85
C ARG A 122 -26.33 -22.73 -18.66
N ALA A 123 -25.17 -22.67 -19.31
CA ALA A 123 -24.27 -21.52 -19.26
C ALA A 123 -24.92 -20.28 -19.89
N ILE A 124 -25.53 -20.43 -21.08
CA ILE A 124 -26.25 -19.33 -21.76
C ILE A 124 -27.32 -18.74 -20.83
N ARG A 125 -28.15 -19.57 -20.19
CA ARG A 125 -29.18 -19.09 -19.27
C ARG A 125 -28.61 -18.44 -18.01
N CYS A 126 -27.44 -18.88 -17.54
CA CYS A 126 -26.71 -18.23 -16.45
C CYS A 126 -26.27 -16.82 -16.88
N TYR A 127 -25.68 -16.68 -18.07
CA TYR A 127 -25.17 -15.42 -18.59
C TYR A 127 -26.28 -14.42 -18.88
N GLU A 128 -27.42 -14.87 -19.43
CA GLU A 128 -28.61 -14.03 -19.59
C GLU A 128 -29.06 -13.43 -18.24
N LYS A 129 -29.10 -14.23 -17.17
CA LYS A 129 -29.46 -13.75 -15.83
C LYS A 129 -28.44 -12.77 -15.26
N CYS A 130 -27.17 -12.89 -15.65
CA CYS A 130 -26.12 -11.95 -15.30
C CYS A 130 -26.10 -10.68 -16.17
N GLY A 131 -27.05 -10.53 -17.11
CA GLY A 131 -27.18 -9.34 -17.95
C GLY A 131 -26.35 -9.36 -19.23
N PHE A 132 -25.84 -10.53 -19.66
CA PHE A 132 -25.20 -10.67 -20.95
C PHE A 132 -26.23 -10.75 -22.07
N VAL A 133 -25.93 -10.10 -23.19
CA VAL A 133 -26.76 -10.05 -24.40
C VAL A 133 -26.03 -10.73 -25.54
N HIS A 134 -26.74 -11.62 -26.23
CA HIS A 134 -26.25 -12.35 -27.41
C HIS A 134 -25.81 -11.40 -28.53
N GLN A 135 -24.62 -11.63 -29.06
CA GLN A 135 -24.08 -10.91 -30.22
C GLN A 135 -24.14 -11.78 -31.47
N ARG A 136 -25.28 -11.75 -32.17
CA ARG A 136 -25.51 -12.58 -33.37
C ARG A 136 -24.42 -12.44 -34.43
N GLY A 137 -23.90 -11.24 -34.64
CA GLY A 137 -22.87 -10.96 -35.65
C GLY A 137 -21.47 -11.48 -35.31
N ARG A 138 -21.25 -12.01 -34.11
CA ARG A 138 -19.97 -12.60 -33.65
C ARG A 138 -20.08 -14.07 -33.28
N SER A 139 -21.29 -14.65 -33.33
CA SER A 139 -21.51 -16.06 -32.99
C SER A 139 -21.33 -16.96 -34.21
N THR A 140 -20.89 -18.19 -33.97
CA THR A 140 -20.71 -19.26 -34.96
C THR A 140 -21.48 -20.50 -34.52
N ASP A 141 -21.40 -21.59 -35.29
CA ASP A 141 -21.99 -22.88 -34.92
C ASP A 141 -21.29 -23.54 -33.71
N THR A 142 -20.10 -23.06 -33.34
CA THR A 142 -19.30 -23.58 -32.23
C THR A 142 -19.16 -22.60 -31.06
N VAL A 143 -19.50 -21.32 -31.25
CA VAL A 143 -19.34 -20.25 -30.25
C VAL A 143 -20.57 -19.35 -30.18
N TYR A 144 -21.16 -19.22 -29.00
CA TYR A 144 -22.29 -18.34 -28.73
C TYR A 144 -21.85 -17.09 -27.98
N TYR A 145 -21.33 -16.10 -28.69
CA TYR A 145 -20.73 -14.90 -28.09
C TYR A 145 -21.76 -13.99 -27.40
N MET A 146 -21.54 -13.65 -26.13
CA MET A 146 -22.43 -12.78 -25.35
C MET A 146 -21.64 -11.69 -24.63
N VAL A 147 -22.30 -10.55 -24.39
CA VAL A 147 -21.65 -9.34 -23.87
C VAL A 147 -22.50 -8.67 -22.79
N ARG A 148 -21.84 -8.23 -21.72
CA ARG A 148 -22.40 -7.30 -20.74
C ARG A 148 -21.64 -5.99 -20.77
N ARG A 149 -22.35 -4.87 -20.97
CA ARG A 149 -21.78 -3.52 -20.74
C ARG A 149 -21.81 -3.19 -19.26
N LEU A 150 -20.73 -2.62 -18.75
CA LEU A 150 -20.66 -2.10 -17.39
C LEU A 150 -21.02 -0.61 -17.39
N GLN A 151 -21.83 -0.16 -16.43
CA GLN A 151 -22.08 1.26 -16.24
C GLN A 151 -20.85 1.89 -15.56
N ALA A 152 -20.51 3.12 -15.93
CA ALA A 152 -19.54 3.90 -15.16
C ALA A 152 -20.04 4.00 -13.71
N ALA A 153 -19.18 3.73 -12.73
CA ALA A 153 -19.57 3.71 -11.32
C ALA A 153 -20.24 5.04 -10.93
N PRO A 154 -21.44 5.03 -10.32
CA PRO A 154 -22.07 6.26 -9.84
C PRO A 154 -21.26 6.85 -8.67
N SER A 155 -21.25 8.19 -8.59
CA SER A 155 -20.65 8.94 -7.49
C SER A 155 -21.16 8.47 -6.13
N ALA A 156 -20.26 8.40 -5.14
CA ALA A 156 -20.45 7.92 -3.78
C ALA A 156 -21.59 8.60 -2.99
N VAL A 157 -22.84 8.28 -3.28
CA VAL A 157 -24.00 8.59 -2.45
C VAL A 157 -25.01 7.46 -2.63
N GLN A 158 -25.17 6.63 -1.59
CA GLN A 158 -26.31 5.73 -1.29
C GLN A 158 -25.90 4.29 -0.89
N LEU A 159 -25.34 4.12 0.32
CA LEU A 159 -25.44 2.83 1.03
C LEU A 159 -25.67 3.02 2.57
N PRO A 160 -26.86 3.44 3.04
CA PRO A 160 -27.18 3.42 4.47
C PRO A 160 -27.93 2.17 4.96
N GLN A 161 -28.08 1.09 4.18
CA GLN A 161 -28.89 -0.07 4.59
C GLN A 161 -28.09 -1.29 5.07
N LEU A 162 -26.76 -1.30 4.95
CA LEU A 162 -25.92 -2.42 5.43
C LEU A 162 -25.35 -2.20 6.86
N LYS A 163 -25.52 -1.00 7.42
CA LYS A 163 -24.88 -0.58 8.69
C LYS A 163 -25.47 -1.24 9.95
N ARG A 164 -26.68 -1.83 9.88
CA ARG A 164 -27.35 -2.44 11.05
C ARG A 164 -27.00 -3.90 11.32
N ALA A 165 -26.22 -4.56 10.48
CA ALA A 165 -25.79 -5.94 10.73
C ALA A 165 -24.46 -6.03 11.51
N ILE A 166 -23.72 -4.94 11.64
CA ILE A 166 -22.33 -4.95 12.17
C ILE A 166 -22.23 -4.44 13.61
N GLU A 167 -23.19 -3.65 14.09
CA GLU A 167 -23.11 -2.99 15.41
C GLU A 167 -23.37 -3.93 16.62
N GLY A 168 -23.62 -5.22 16.40
CA GLY A 168 -23.87 -6.21 17.47
C GLY A 168 -22.63 -6.78 18.16
N VAL A 169 -21.41 -6.51 17.66
CA VAL A 169 -20.18 -7.18 18.14
C VAL A 169 -19.28 -6.24 18.98
N ALA A 170 -19.50 -4.93 18.95
CA ALA A 170 -18.57 -3.94 19.54
C ALA A 170 -18.76 -3.64 21.04
N ALA A 171 -19.81 -4.16 21.70
CA ALA A 171 -20.18 -3.73 23.05
C ALA A 171 -19.44 -4.46 24.21
N ALA A 172 -18.54 -5.41 23.95
CA ALA A 172 -17.97 -6.27 25.00
C ALA A 172 -16.52 -5.94 25.44
N GLN A 173 -15.88 -4.89 24.93
CA GLN A 173 -14.43 -4.66 25.15
C GLN A 173 -14.03 -3.34 25.85
N GLN A 174 -14.98 -2.58 26.39
CA GLN A 174 -14.66 -1.37 27.17
C GLN A 174 -15.15 -1.50 28.62
N ALA A 175 -14.35 -2.13 29.48
CA ALA A 175 -14.42 -1.91 30.92
C ALA A 175 -13.05 -2.16 31.59
N GLY A 176 -12.48 -1.10 32.18
CA GLY A 176 -11.32 -1.10 33.06
C GLY A 176 -10.06 -0.49 32.40
N SER A 177 -9.34 0.45 33.00
CA SER A 177 -9.46 1.14 34.29
C SER A 177 -8.52 2.35 34.21
N THR A 178 -8.97 3.50 34.69
CA THR A 178 -8.21 4.74 34.88
C THR A 178 -7.32 4.66 36.13
N ALA A 179 -6.06 5.10 36.05
CA ALA A 179 -5.31 5.68 37.17
C ALA A 179 -4.16 6.55 36.63
N SER A 180 -4.00 7.75 37.20
CA SER A 180 -2.85 8.64 36.97
C SER A 180 -1.68 8.28 37.89
N MET A 181 -0.45 8.64 37.51
CA MET A 181 0.62 9.19 38.38
C MET A 181 1.90 9.44 37.57
N SER A 182 2.59 10.51 37.94
CA SER A 182 3.83 11.06 37.38
C SER A 182 5.02 10.10 37.43
N GLY A 183 5.70 9.91 36.30
CA GLY A 183 6.96 9.18 36.15
C GLY A 183 7.39 9.21 34.68
N THR A 184 8.69 9.11 34.41
CA THR A 184 9.32 8.98 33.08
C THR A 184 8.46 8.11 32.16
N PRO A 185 8.18 8.49 30.88
CA PRO A 185 7.16 7.83 30.09
C PRO A 185 7.47 6.33 30.02
N SER A 186 6.65 5.49 30.65
CA SER A 186 6.80 4.06 30.49
C SER A 186 6.56 3.79 29.01
N LYS A 187 7.59 3.30 28.33
CA LYS A 187 7.50 2.66 27.03
C LYS A 187 6.30 1.70 27.10
N GLY A 188 5.17 2.06 26.50
CA GLY A 188 4.13 1.08 26.21
C GLY A 188 4.74 -0.07 25.41
N ASP A 189 4.00 -1.13 25.15
CA ASP A 189 4.48 -2.28 24.36
C ASP A 189 4.70 -1.92 22.88
N TYR A 190 5.55 -0.94 22.59
CA TYR A 190 5.88 -0.47 21.25
C TYR A 190 6.74 -1.49 20.52
N LEU A 191 7.56 -2.26 21.25
CA LEU A 191 8.35 -3.35 20.68
C LEU A 191 7.43 -4.47 20.18
N GLY A 192 6.50 -4.95 21.01
CA GLY A 192 5.51 -5.95 20.59
C GLY A 192 4.60 -5.44 19.48
N GLN A 193 4.18 -4.17 19.53
CA GLN A 193 3.42 -3.56 18.43
C GLN A 193 4.22 -3.49 17.13
N PHE A 194 5.48 -3.06 17.19
CA PHE A 194 6.35 -2.96 16.02
C PHE A 194 6.58 -4.34 15.39
N GLU A 195 6.83 -5.35 16.20
CA GLU A 195 6.99 -6.74 15.72
C GLU A 195 5.69 -7.30 15.15
N ALA A 196 4.57 -7.14 15.84
CA ALA A 196 3.28 -7.68 15.42
C ALA A 196 2.74 -6.97 14.17
N ARG A 197 2.73 -5.64 14.17
CA ARG A 197 2.01 -4.78 13.20
C ARG A 197 2.91 -4.12 12.17
N GLY A 198 4.23 -4.10 12.39
CA GLY A 198 5.19 -3.40 11.53
C GLY A 198 5.28 -1.90 11.81
N TYR A 199 4.51 -1.39 12.77
CA TYR A 199 4.59 -0.02 13.23
C TYR A 199 4.17 0.08 14.70
N ALA A 200 4.60 1.15 15.36
CA ALA A 200 4.19 1.49 16.71
C ALA A 200 4.17 2.99 16.93
N VAL A 201 3.56 3.42 18.03
CA VAL A 201 3.55 4.83 18.45
C VAL A 201 4.05 4.93 19.89
N VAL A 202 5.03 5.81 20.10
CA VAL A 202 5.47 6.25 21.42
C VAL A 202 4.89 7.64 21.65
N ARG A 203 4.02 7.75 22.66
CA ARG A 203 3.24 8.96 22.90
C ARG A 203 4.03 10.00 23.71
N GLY A 204 3.85 11.28 23.38
CA GLY A 204 4.37 12.41 24.17
C GLY A 204 5.88 12.39 24.37
N VAL A 205 6.65 12.00 23.36
CA VAL A 205 8.12 11.94 23.45
C VAL A 205 8.70 13.35 23.57
N PHE A 206 8.16 14.28 22.78
CA PHE A 206 8.52 15.69 22.82
C PHE A 206 7.43 16.52 23.46
N SER A 207 7.84 17.48 24.30
CA SER A 207 6.92 18.42 24.95
C SER A 207 6.34 19.42 23.95
N ALA A 208 5.24 20.08 24.32
CA ALA A 208 4.64 21.12 23.50
C ALA A 208 5.62 22.26 23.15
N GLY A 209 6.53 22.62 24.06
CA GLY A 209 7.56 23.63 23.80
C GLY A 209 8.56 23.19 22.73
N GLU A 210 9.04 21.94 22.82
CA GLU A 210 9.95 21.37 21.82
C GLU A 210 9.27 21.21 20.45
N VAL A 211 7.98 20.88 20.44
CA VAL A 211 7.20 20.83 19.21
C VAL A 211 7.03 22.21 18.59
N ALA A 212 6.83 23.26 19.40
CA ALA A 212 6.81 24.63 18.91
C ALA A 212 8.16 25.06 18.31
N GLU A 213 9.29 24.64 18.90
CA GLU A 213 10.62 24.86 18.31
C GLU A 213 10.76 24.16 16.94
N MET A 214 10.31 22.91 16.83
CA MET A 214 10.30 22.18 15.56
C MET A 214 9.40 22.84 14.52
N ALA A 215 8.21 23.31 14.92
CA ALA A 215 7.31 24.07 14.06
C ALA A 215 7.98 25.34 13.51
N ALA A 216 8.63 26.13 14.37
CA ALA A 216 9.36 27.31 13.95
C ALA A 216 10.56 26.98 13.03
N ALA A 217 11.22 25.84 13.24
CA ALA A 217 12.26 25.34 12.34
C ALA A 217 11.68 24.97 10.96
N PHE A 218 10.55 24.28 10.92
CA PHE A 218 9.85 23.98 9.68
C PHE A 218 9.52 25.26 8.91
N ASP A 219 9.01 26.29 9.58
CA ASP A 219 8.67 27.57 8.96
C ASP A 219 9.90 28.23 8.31
N ARG A 220 11.04 28.28 9.01
CA ARG A 220 12.31 28.80 8.46
C ARG A 220 12.78 28.04 7.23
N ILE A 221 12.70 26.70 7.27
CA ILE A 221 13.10 25.84 6.15
C ILE A 221 12.16 26.04 4.95
N ARG A 222 10.86 26.18 5.19
CA ARG A 222 9.87 26.47 4.14
C ARG A 222 10.14 27.81 3.48
N ASP A 223 10.35 28.86 4.25
CA ASP A 223 10.58 30.20 3.72
C ASP A 223 11.87 30.24 2.87
N ARG A 224 12.93 29.54 3.31
CA ARG A 224 14.14 29.34 2.51
C ARG A 224 13.88 28.57 1.22
N ALA A 225 13.08 27.50 1.28
CA ALA A 225 12.75 26.69 0.11
C ALA A 225 12.04 27.52 -0.95
N LEU A 226 10.99 28.26 -0.55
CA LEU A 226 10.15 29.08 -1.42
C LEU A 226 10.91 30.25 -2.05
N ALA A 227 11.99 30.75 -1.42
CA ALA A 227 12.87 31.74 -2.04
C ALA A 227 13.51 31.22 -3.35
N GLY A 228 13.68 29.91 -3.49
CA GLY A 228 14.18 29.26 -4.71
C GLY A 228 13.14 29.17 -5.85
N ARG A 229 11.85 29.39 -5.56
CA ARG A 229 10.71 29.39 -6.50
C ARG A 229 10.40 28.09 -7.24
N ARG A 230 11.36 27.19 -7.41
CA ARG A 230 11.20 25.85 -8.01
C ARG A 230 12.11 24.87 -7.28
N SER A 231 11.95 23.57 -7.51
CA SER A 231 12.75 22.52 -6.86
C SER A 231 14.26 22.74 -7.04
N TRP A 232 15.03 22.59 -5.97
CA TRP A 232 16.49 22.80 -5.98
C TRP A 232 17.20 22.03 -4.88
N ARG A 233 18.50 21.78 -5.08
CA ARG A 233 19.35 21.00 -4.20
C ARG A 233 20.69 21.72 -3.95
N ASP A 234 21.21 21.64 -2.74
CA ASP A 234 22.60 21.96 -2.35
C ASP A 234 23.12 20.83 -1.45
N ARG A 235 24.09 20.07 -1.96
CA ARG A 235 24.61 18.82 -1.39
C ARG A 235 23.45 17.88 -1.09
N ASN A 236 23.40 17.31 0.13
CA ASN A 236 22.31 16.44 0.52
C ASN A 236 20.97 17.17 0.69
N ILE A 237 20.98 18.51 0.83
CA ILE A 237 19.78 19.31 1.08
C ILE A 237 18.99 19.45 -0.21
N TYR A 238 17.74 19.02 -0.21
CA TYR A 238 16.86 19.13 -1.37
C TYR A 238 15.51 19.66 -0.98
N PHE A 239 15.02 20.63 -1.75
CA PHE A 239 13.70 21.21 -1.62
C PHE A 239 12.86 20.78 -2.81
N CYS A 240 11.80 20.01 -2.55
CA CYS A 240 10.81 19.63 -3.55
C CYS A 240 9.63 20.59 -3.47
N LEU A 241 9.55 21.49 -4.44
CA LEU A 241 8.45 22.44 -4.57
C LEU A 241 7.50 21.95 -5.65
N ASP A 242 6.23 22.27 -5.49
CA ASP A 242 5.17 21.90 -6.43
C ASP A 242 4.12 23.01 -6.49
N GLU A 243 3.33 23.04 -7.56
CA GLU A 243 2.24 24.00 -7.73
C GLU A 243 0.93 23.38 -7.24
N GLU A 244 0.27 24.06 -6.30
CA GLU A 244 -1.03 23.65 -5.78
C GLU A 244 -2.15 24.58 -6.20
N LEU A 245 -3.23 23.98 -6.70
CA LEU A 245 -4.38 24.74 -7.19
C LEU A 245 -5.00 25.55 -6.03
N GLY A 246 -4.90 26.88 -6.14
CA GLY A 246 -5.42 27.82 -5.14
C GLY A 246 -4.42 28.21 -4.03
N ALA A 247 -3.32 27.47 -3.86
CA ALA A 247 -2.27 27.80 -2.88
C ALA A 247 -0.96 28.31 -3.52
N GLY A 248 -0.79 28.13 -4.85
CA GLY A 248 0.42 28.48 -5.57
C GLY A 248 1.57 27.53 -5.27
N THR A 249 2.80 28.01 -5.37
CA THR A 249 4.00 27.22 -5.07
C THR A 249 4.06 26.84 -3.59
N VAL A 250 4.07 25.54 -3.30
CA VAL A 250 4.20 25.00 -1.96
C VAL A 250 5.45 24.14 -1.82
N LEU A 251 5.98 24.04 -0.60
CA LEU A 251 6.99 23.04 -0.26
C LEU A 251 6.30 21.71 0.05
N ARG A 252 6.57 20.66 -0.74
CA ARG A 252 6.10 19.29 -0.47
C ARG A 252 6.91 18.65 0.65
N PHE A 253 8.22 18.60 0.44
CA PHE A 253 9.15 18.12 1.44
C PHE A 253 10.54 18.73 1.23
N ALA A 254 11.30 18.76 2.31
CA ALA A 254 12.73 19.06 2.29
C ALA A 254 13.51 17.84 2.81
N GLN A 255 14.60 17.48 2.12
CA GLN A 255 15.55 16.47 2.58
C GLN A 255 16.73 17.15 3.27
N TRP A 256 17.24 16.53 4.33
CA TRP A 256 18.46 16.93 5.05
C TRP A 256 18.44 18.36 5.58
N ALA A 257 17.25 18.86 5.96
CA ALA A 257 17.09 20.17 6.58
C ALA A 257 17.90 20.33 7.89
N ALA A 258 18.23 19.23 8.56
CA ALA A 258 19.12 19.22 9.73
C ALA A 258 20.52 19.81 9.46
N TRP A 259 21.01 19.82 8.20
CA TRP A 259 22.29 20.45 7.87
C TRP A 259 22.26 21.99 7.95
N ILE A 260 21.06 22.59 7.97
CA ILE A 260 20.89 24.06 7.92
C ILE A 260 19.96 24.61 9.01
N ASP A 261 19.39 23.76 9.87
CA ASP A 261 18.64 24.18 11.05
C ASP A 261 19.13 23.47 12.32
N PRO A 262 19.62 24.21 13.33
CA PRO A 262 20.19 23.63 14.55
C PRO A 262 19.15 22.91 15.41
N THR A 263 17.87 23.25 15.30
CA THR A 263 16.79 22.56 16.04
C THR A 263 16.61 21.15 15.49
N LEU A 264 16.53 21.04 14.16
CA LEU A 264 16.36 19.76 13.48
C LEU A 264 17.61 18.88 13.62
N GLU A 265 18.80 19.48 13.60
CA GLU A 265 20.07 18.82 13.92
C GLU A 265 20.08 18.22 15.33
N ARG A 266 19.63 18.98 16.33
CA ARG A 266 19.53 18.49 17.71
C ARG A 266 18.52 17.34 17.82
N VAL A 267 17.35 17.48 17.19
CA VAL A 267 16.26 16.50 17.28
C VAL A 267 16.66 15.15 16.68
N ARG A 268 17.34 15.11 15.53
CA ARG A 268 17.72 13.83 14.87
C ARG A 268 18.58 12.90 15.73
N ARG A 269 19.26 13.46 16.74
CA ARG A 269 20.18 12.75 17.65
C ARG A 269 19.75 12.86 19.11
N ASP A 270 18.47 13.12 19.36
CA ASP A 270 17.92 13.22 20.72
C ASP A 270 18.04 11.88 21.46
N PRO A 271 18.53 11.84 22.71
CA PRO A 271 18.66 10.60 23.49
C PRO A 271 17.34 9.82 23.66
N ARG A 272 16.17 10.47 23.59
CA ARG A 272 14.88 9.77 23.63
C ARG A 272 14.63 8.98 22.35
N LEU A 273 15.06 9.49 21.19
CA LEU A 273 15.02 8.72 19.94
C LEU A 273 15.98 7.53 20.01
N PHE A 274 17.19 7.73 20.58
CA PHE A 274 18.11 6.62 20.83
C PHE A 274 17.45 5.53 21.68
N ALA A 275 16.82 5.90 22.80
CA ALA A 275 16.16 4.95 23.68
C ALA A 275 15.03 4.15 23.01
N ILE A 276 14.41 4.69 21.95
CA ILE A 276 13.40 4.00 21.13
C ILE A 276 14.06 3.04 20.13
N LEU A 277 15.14 3.48 19.48
CA LEU A 277 15.82 2.79 18.39
C LEU A 277 16.77 1.68 18.86
N GLU A 278 17.48 1.88 19.97
CA GLU A 278 18.53 0.96 20.46
C GLU A 278 18.07 -0.50 20.56
N PRO A 279 16.88 -0.81 21.13
CA PRO A 279 16.43 -2.20 21.23
C PRO A 279 16.09 -2.83 19.87
N LEU A 280 15.90 -2.03 18.82
CA LEU A 280 15.53 -2.50 17.48
C LEU A 280 16.75 -2.68 16.56
N ILE A 281 17.69 -1.73 16.60
CA ILE A 281 18.79 -1.65 15.62
C ILE A 281 20.19 -1.46 16.24
N GLY A 282 20.30 -1.55 17.57
CA GLY A 282 21.58 -1.51 18.29
C GLY A 282 22.10 -0.10 18.57
N ARG A 283 23.38 0.00 18.94
CA ARG A 283 23.99 1.21 19.53
C ARG A 283 24.71 2.11 18.53
N ASP A 284 25.18 1.53 17.43
CA ASP A 284 25.85 2.23 16.33
C ASP A 284 24.83 2.49 15.22
N ILE A 285 24.36 3.72 15.14
CA ILE A 285 23.23 4.10 14.29
C ILE A 285 23.65 5.23 13.36
N LYS A 286 23.45 5.02 12.06
CA LYS A 286 23.48 6.08 11.05
C LYS A 286 22.06 6.50 10.70
N GLN A 287 21.89 7.75 10.27
CA GLN A 287 20.67 8.27 9.67
C GLN A 287 20.85 8.34 8.15
N ILE A 288 19.90 7.78 7.42
CA ILE A 288 19.87 7.77 5.95
C ILE A 288 18.64 8.51 5.38
N ILE A 289 17.69 8.91 6.21
CA ILE A 289 16.59 9.80 5.81
C ILE A 289 16.46 10.87 6.86
N ASN A 290 16.39 12.12 6.41
CA ASN A 290 16.04 13.27 7.21
C ASN A 290 15.09 14.09 6.35
N GLN A 291 13.79 14.05 6.61
CA GLN A 291 12.78 14.58 5.71
C GLN A 291 11.71 15.34 6.46
N MET A 292 11.57 16.61 6.14
CA MET A 292 10.46 17.43 6.57
C MET A 292 9.35 17.33 5.53
N HIS A 293 8.22 16.74 5.87
CA HIS A 293 7.03 16.70 5.01
C HIS A 293 6.02 17.74 5.48
N TRP A 294 5.44 18.46 4.53
CA TRP A 294 4.46 19.50 4.81
C TRP A 294 3.26 19.35 3.88
N LYS A 295 2.07 19.14 4.44
CA LYS A 295 0.80 19.27 3.70
C LYS A 295 0.03 20.49 4.22
N PRO A 296 0.05 21.65 3.53
CA PRO A 296 -0.77 22.79 3.93
C PRO A 296 -2.27 22.51 3.73
N PRO A 297 -3.17 23.34 4.28
CA PRO A 297 -4.61 23.21 4.05
C PRO A 297 -4.95 23.10 2.56
N GLY A 298 -5.73 22.09 2.18
CA GLY A 298 -6.14 21.85 0.80
C GLY A 298 -5.09 21.17 -0.09
N ALA A 299 -3.91 20.83 0.43
CA ALA A 299 -2.86 20.18 -0.37
C ALA A 299 -3.30 18.81 -0.89
N ARG A 300 -3.17 18.61 -2.20
CA ARG A 300 -3.45 17.37 -2.92
C ARG A 300 -2.24 16.44 -3.02
N ALA A 301 -1.15 16.72 -2.28
CA ALA A 301 -0.01 15.81 -2.19
C ALA A 301 -0.47 14.45 -1.70
N GLU A 302 -0.37 13.46 -2.56
CA GLU A 302 -0.67 12.07 -2.24
C GLU A 302 0.59 11.21 -2.38
N PHE A 303 0.66 10.25 -1.46
CA PHE A 303 1.59 9.15 -1.53
C PHE A 303 0.78 7.87 -1.58
N GLY A 304 0.76 7.21 -2.72
CA GLY A 304 0.12 5.91 -2.90
C GLY A 304 0.72 4.87 -1.97
N PHE A 305 0.04 3.73 -1.82
CA PHE A 305 0.56 2.65 -0.98
C PHE A 305 1.93 2.17 -1.47
N HIS A 306 2.92 2.19 -0.59
CA HIS A 306 4.29 1.80 -0.89
C HIS A 306 5.00 1.21 0.34
N GLN A 307 6.16 0.58 0.08
CA GLN A 307 7.12 0.16 1.09
C GLN A 307 8.39 1.00 0.95
N ASP A 308 8.97 1.39 2.09
CA ASP A 308 10.20 2.19 2.16
C ASP A 308 11.39 1.48 1.48
N SER A 309 11.39 0.15 1.45
CA SER A 309 12.39 -0.70 0.77
C SER A 309 12.51 -0.43 -0.73
N ARG A 310 11.45 0.04 -1.39
CA ARG A 310 11.48 0.42 -2.82
C ARG A 310 12.50 1.52 -3.09
N SER A 311 12.58 2.49 -2.18
CA SER A 311 13.42 3.69 -2.30
C SER A 311 14.82 3.50 -1.72
N ARG A 312 15.11 2.34 -1.12
CA ARG A 312 16.46 1.99 -0.63
C ARG A 312 17.30 1.49 -1.78
N ARG A 313 17.95 2.42 -2.45
CA ARG A 313 18.85 2.18 -3.58
C ARG A 313 20.20 2.86 -3.36
N PRO A 314 21.27 2.32 -3.97
CA PRO A 314 21.33 1.01 -4.62
C PRO A 314 21.29 -0.11 -3.56
N ARG A 315 20.86 -1.32 -3.93
CA ARG A 315 20.50 -2.38 -2.95
C ARG A 315 21.71 -2.86 -2.15
N GLU A 316 22.86 -2.93 -2.79
CA GLU A 316 24.15 -3.37 -2.24
C GLU A 316 24.65 -2.50 -1.07
N ALA A 317 24.18 -1.26 -0.96
CA ALA A 317 24.53 -0.37 0.15
C ALA A 317 23.84 -0.77 1.48
N TYR A 318 22.89 -1.71 1.44
CA TYR A 318 22.08 -2.13 2.59
C TYR A 318 22.20 -3.66 2.79
N ARG A 319 22.77 -4.06 3.92
CA ARG A 319 22.84 -5.45 4.37
C ARG A 319 21.68 -5.72 5.32
N ASP A 320 20.88 -6.75 5.06
CA ASP A 320 19.73 -7.11 5.90
C ASP A 320 18.84 -5.91 6.26
N LEU A 321 18.34 -5.22 5.23
CA LEU A 321 17.55 -3.99 5.38
C LEU A 321 16.36 -4.17 6.33
N ALA A 322 15.68 -5.32 6.26
CA ALA A 322 14.50 -5.60 7.07
C ALA A 322 14.81 -5.53 8.57
N ARG A 323 15.94 -6.11 9.02
CA ARG A 323 16.28 -6.13 10.45
C ARG A 323 17.10 -4.93 10.90
N SER A 324 17.68 -4.18 9.96
CA SER A 324 18.67 -3.15 10.27
C SER A 324 18.13 -1.73 10.18
N TYR A 325 16.92 -1.53 9.66
CA TYR A 325 16.35 -0.22 9.38
C TYR A 325 15.04 0.04 10.11
N VAL A 326 14.91 1.24 10.68
CA VAL A 326 13.68 1.76 11.25
C VAL A 326 13.44 3.17 10.72
N GLN A 327 12.25 3.38 10.15
CA GLN A 327 11.76 4.72 9.87
C GLN A 327 11.00 5.24 11.09
N THR A 328 11.15 6.52 11.38
CA THR A 328 10.40 7.24 12.41
C THR A 328 9.73 8.46 11.80
N GLY A 329 8.67 8.92 12.48
CA GLY A 329 7.94 10.11 12.10
C GLY A 329 7.49 10.86 13.35
N ILE A 330 7.94 12.10 13.50
CA ILE A 330 7.59 12.96 14.64
C ILE A 330 6.43 13.87 14.22
N ALA A 331 5.33 13.79 14.95
CA ALA A 331 4.18 14.67 14.74
C ALA A 331 4.50 16.09 15.23
N VAL A 332 4.62 17.04 14.31
CA VAL A 332 4.75 18.47 14.66
C VAL A 332 3.35 19.09 14.79
N ASP A 333 2.45 18.75 13.88
CA ASP A 333 1.03 19.05 13.97
C ASP A 333 0.20 17.77 14.23
N PRO A 334 -1.04 17.88 14.73
CA PRO A 334 -1.93 16.73 14.87
C PRO A 334 -2.06 15.97 13.55
N GLN A 335 -2.01 14.63 13.61
CA GLN A 335 -2.17 13.75 12.45
C GLN A 335 -3.55 13.10 12.54
N ARG A 336 -4.43 13.38 11.59
CA ARG A 336 -5.82 12.92 11.55
C ARG A 336 -6.20 12.43 10.14
N ALA A 337 -7.32 11.72 10.04
CA ALA A 337 -7.78 11.16 8.77
C ALA A 337 -8.08 12.23 7.71
N ASP A 338 -8.62 13.36 8.14
CA ASP A 338 -9.01 14.48 7.28
C ASP A 338 -7.82 15.33 6.81
N ASN A 339 -6.70 15.33 7.54
CA ASN A 339 -5.51 16.09 7.16
C ASN A 339 -4.40 15.27 6.48
N GLY A 340 -4.75 14.06 6.05
CA GLY A 340 -3.87 13.20 5.29
C GLY A 340 -2.83 12.50 6.16
N ALA A 341 -3.17 12.11 7.39
CA ALA A 341 -2.32 11.23 8.20
C ALA A 341 -1.93 9.95 7.47
N VAL A 342 -0.81 9.36 7.88
CA VAL A 342 -0.32 8.12 7.28
C VAL A 342 -1.31 6.99 7.57
N VAL A 343 -1.61 6.20 6.54
CA VAL A 343 -2.41 4.99 6.62
C VAL A 343 -1.48 3.79 6.49
N PHE A 344 -1.57 2.84 7.41
CA PHE A 344 -0.77 1.62 7.45
C PHE A 344 -1.63 0.39 7.22
N CYS A 345 -1.07 -0.66 6.64
CA CYS A 345 -1.66 -2.00 6.64
C CYS A 345 -0.94 -2.85 7.70
N PRO A 346 -1.52 -3.07 8.89
CA PRO A 346 -0.87 -3.81 9.97
C PRO A 346 -0.48 -5.23 9.53
N GLY A 347 0.73 -5.67 9.89
CA GLY A 347 1.21 -7.02 9.59
C GLY A 347 1.81 -7.19 8.18
N SER A 348 1.61 -6.23 7.28
CA SER A 348 2.14 -6.26 5.91
C SER A 348 3.67 -6.38 5.83
N GLN A 349 4.40 -5.98 6.88
CA GLN A 349 5.86 -6.15 6.94
C GLN A 349 6.31 -7.62 6.86
N ARG A 350 5.44 -8.55 7.28
CA ARG A 350 5.71 -9.99 7.28
C ARG A 350 5.65 -10.60 5.88
N LEU A 351 5.05 -9.87 4.93
CA LEU A 351 4.97 -10.27 3.52
C LEU A 351 6.28 -10.03 2.76
N GLY A 352 7.29 -9.41 3.39
CA GLY A 352 8.54 -9.06 2.72
C GLY A 352 8.36 -7.91 1.72
N GLU A 353 9.20 -7.87 0.68
CA GLU A 353 9.01 -6.93 -0.42
C GLU A 353 7.82 -7.33 -1.28
N LEU A 354 6.85 -6.44 -1.41
CA LEU A 354 5.67 -6.64 -2.24
C LEU A 354 5.96 -6.31 -3.72
N PRO A 355 5.28 -6.97 -4.68
CA PRO A 355 5.53 -6.78 -6.11
C PRO A 355 4.89 -5.47 -6.61
N PHE A 356 5.59 -4.36 -6.44
CA PHE A 356 5.19 -3.08 -7.03
C PHE A 356 5.67 -2.95 -8.48
N ASP A 357 4.87 -2.29 -9.31
CA ASP A 357 5.32 -1.83 -10.62
C ASP A 357 6.55 -0.91 -10.47
N PRO A 358 7.72 -1.26 -11.03
CA PRO A 358 8.93 -0.43 -10.96
C PRO A 358 8.77 0.95 -11.61
N ALA A 359 7.88 1.07 -12.60
CA ALA A 359 7.64 2.31 -13.33
C ALA A 359 6.66 3.25 -12.61
N ARG A 360 5.89 2.72 -11.63
CA ARG A 360 4.91 3.51 -10.88
C ARG A 360 5.59 4.24 -9.70
N PRO A 361 5.63 5.59 -9.69
CA PRO A 361 6.18 6.34 -8.57
C PRO A 361 5.34 6.11 -7.30
N SER A 362 5.89 6.43 -6.13
CA SER A 362 5.07 6.44 -4.89
C SER A 362 4.43 7.80 -4.62
N MET A 363 4.98 8.86 -5.21
CA MET A 363 4.55 10.25 -5.07
C MET A 363 3.67 10.65 -6.25
N HIS A 364 2.68 11.51 -6.00
CA HIS A 364 1.63 11.90 -6.97
C HIS A 364 0.68 10.75 -7.36
N GLU A 365 0.78 9.62 -6.66
CA GLU A 365 -0.18 8.53 -6.75
C GLU A 365 -1.23 8.67 -5.65
N ALA A 366 -2.49 8.50 -6.02
CA ALA A 366 -3.59 8.54 -5.08
C ALA A 366 -3.49 7.40 -4.05
N LEU A 367 -3.99 7.65 -2.84
CA LEU A 367 -4.14 6.59 -1.84
C LEU A 367 -5.34 5.70 -2.21
N ASP A 368 -5.10 4.71 -3.06
CA ASP A 368 -6.15 3.87 -3.63
C ASP A 368 -6.25 2.51 -2.91
N SER A 369 -7.42 2.24 -2.32
CA SER A 369 -7.73 0.92 -1.76
C SER A 369 -7.56 -0.23 -2.76
N GLN A 370 -7.70 0.01 -4.07
CA GLN A 370 -7.47 -1.01 -5.08
C GLN A 370 -6.02 -1.46 -5.18
N ASP A 371 -5.07 -0.61 -4.78
CA ASP A 371 -3.67 -1.04 -4.68
C ASP A 371 -3.51 -2.09 -3.59
N LEU A 372 -4.25 -1.97 -2.48
CA LEU A 372 -4.24 -2.97 -1.42
C LEU A 372 -4.83 -4.29 -1.91
N VAL A 373 -5.99 -4.23 -2.59
CA VAL A 373 -6.62 -5.42 -3.19
C VAL A 373 -5.67 -6.14 -4.15
N ARG A 374 -5.00 -5.39 -5.04
CA ARG A 374 -4.00 -5.94 -5.98
C ARG A 374 -2.82 -6.60 -5.28
N LEU A 375 -2.48 -6.14 -4.07
CA LEU A 375 -1.42 -6.71 -3.23
C LEU A 375 -1.92 -7.82 -2.30
N GLY A 376 -3.19 -8.24 -2.41
CA GLY A 376 -3.79 -9.28 -1.55
C GLY A 376 -4.01 -8.81 -0.11
N ILE A 377 -4.12 -7.51 0.11
CA ILE A 377 -4.32 -6.90 1.42
C ILE A 377 -5.75 -6.38 1.50
N ASP A 378 -6.49 -6.82 2.51
CA ASP A 378 -7.84 -6.34 2.78
C ASP A 378 -7.82 -4.83 3.03
N PRO A 379 -8.47 -3.99 2.21
CA PRO A 379 -8.52 -2.55 2.43
C PRO A 379 -9.15 -2.16 3.77
N ALA A 380 -10.06 -2.97 4.31
CA ALA A 380 -10.66 -2.73 5.61
C ALA A 380 -9.67 -2.91 6.78
N SER A 381 -8.55 -3.60 6.55
CA SER A 381 -7.46 -3.73 7.52
C SER A 381 -6.59 -2.49 7.62
N ALA A 382 -6.71 -1.55 6.67
CA ALA A 382 -5.93 -0.32 6.67
C ALA A 382 -6.31 0.59 7.84
N VAL A 383 -5.30 1.07 8.58
CA VAL A 383 -5.46 1.89 9.78
C VAL A 383 -4.83 3.26 9.57
N THR A 384 -5.63 4.31 9.71
CA THR A 384 -5.12 5.68 9.80
C THR A 384 -4.41 5.88 11.14
N LEU A 385 -3.15 6.30 11.09
CA LEU A 385 -2.32 6.52 12.26
C LEU A 385 -2.60 7.91 12.86
N GLN A 386 -3.36 7.93 13.96
CA GLN A 386 -3.64 9.15 14.71
C GLN A 386 -2.50 9.47 15.68
N LEU A 387 -1.92 10.66 15.55
CA LEU A 387 -0.81 11.15 16.37
C LEU A 387 -1.11 12.56 16.89
N ASP A 388 -0.76 12.83 18.13
CA ASP A 388 -0.75 14.17 18.71
C ASP A 388 0.64 14.81 18.57
N PRO A 389 0.73 16.15 18.56
CA PRO A 389 2.01 16.85 18.55
C PRO A 389 2.96 16.32 19.63
N GLY A 390 4.17 15.92 19.21
CA GLY A 390 5.20 15.35 20.08
C GLY A 390 5.22 13.83 20.16
N ASP A 391 4.23 13.14 19.57
CA ASP A 391 4.27 11.69 19.38
C ASP A 391 5.33 11.30 18.34
N VAL A 392 5.92 10.12 18.55
CA VAL A 392 6.83 9.49 17.59
C VAL A 392 6.20 8.19 17.11
N ALA A 393 5.90 8.13 15.82
CA ALA A 393 5.64 6.89 15.12
C ALA A 393 6.95 6.24 14.68
N LEU A 394 6.99 4.92 14.63
CA LEU A 394 8.06 4.16 14.02
C LEU A 394 7.49 3.00 13.20
N TRP A 395 8.12 2.68 12.07
CA TRP A 395 7.68 1.60 11.21
C TRP A 395 8.84 0.93 10.46
N HIS A 396 8.58 -0.31 10.07
CA HIS A 396 9.51 -1.20 9.39
C HIS A 396 9.61 -0.88 7.90
N ALA A 397 10.75 -1.18 7.26
CA ALA A 397 11.00 -0.91 5.84
C ALA A 397 9.95 -1.52 4.88
N HIS A 398 9.38 -2.66 5.27
CA HIS A 398 8.34 -3.40 4.54
C HIS A 398 6.91 -3.11 5.00
N SER A 399 6.70 -2.20 5.95
CA SER A 399 5.33 -1.84 6.31
C SER A 399 4.68 -1.10 5.15
N LEU A 400 3.58 -1.65 4.61
CA LEU A 400 2.82 -1.01 3.55
C LEU A 400 2.09 0.20 4.13
N HIS A 401 2.34 1.37 3.55
CA HIS A 401 1.75 2.61 4.01
C HIS A 401 1.61 3.63 2.90
N GLY A 402 0.79 4.64 3.12
CA GLY A 402 0.58 5.76 2.21
C GLY A 402 -0.06 6.93 2.92
N SER A 403 -0.32 8.04 2.22
CA SER A 403 -1.06 9.16 2.79
C SER A 403 -1.82 9.94 1.73
N GLY A 404 -3.12 10.15 1.97
CA GLY A 404 -4.01 10.93 1.11
C GLY A 404 -3.85 12.45 1.28
N PRO A 405 -4.72 13.24 0.65
CA PRO A 405 -4.65 14.71 0.67
C PRO A 405 -4.95 15.30 2.05
N ASN A 406 -4.62 16.58 2.24
CA ASN A 406 -5.06 17.35 3.40
C ASN A 406 -6.35 18.13 3.08
N ASN A 407 -7.48 17.61 3.55
CA ASN A 407 -8.80 18.22 3.39
C ASN A 407 -9.20 19.09 4.59
N SER A 408 -8.31 19.26 5.57
CA SER A 408 -8.56 20.07 6.76
C SER A 408 -8.18 21.54 6.55
N ALA A 409 -8.50 22.37 7.54
CA ALA A 409 -8.12 23.78 7.58
C ALA A 409 -6.76 24.04 8.27
N MET A 410 -6.02 23.00 8.61
CA MET A 410 -4.77 23.09 9.38
C MET A 410 -3.58 22.49 8.62
N ASP A 411 -2.39 23.01 8.89
CA ASP A 411 -1.15 22.41 8.43
C ASP A 411 -0.98 21.00 9.00
N ARG A 412 -0.34 20.13 8.22
CA ARG A 412 0.14 18.82 8.65
C ARG A 412 1.64 18.72 8.39
N ARG A 413 2.45 19.17 9.36
CA ARG A 413 3.90 18.98 9.38
C ARG A 413 4.27 17.65 10.04
N PHE A 414 5.12 16.88 9.37
CA PHE A 414 5.57 15.57 9.86
C PHE A 414 7.06 15.40 9.59
N TYR A 415 7.84 15.11 10.64
CA TYR A 415 9.30 14.98 10.53
C TYR A 415 9.72 13.52 10.43
N ILE A 416 10.00 13.07 9.19
CA ILE A 416 10.31 11.69 8.85
C ILE A 416 11.82 11.46 8.89
N ASN A 417 12.26 10.44 9.61
CA ASN A 417 13.67 10.14 9.82
C ASN A 417 13.94 8.64 9.71
N GLY A 418 14.98 8.25 8.97
CA GLY A 418 15.28 6.84 8.71
C GLY A 418 16.63 6.48 9.26
N TYR A 419 16.66 5.52 10.17
CA TYR A 419 17.84 5.11 10.92
C TYR A 419 18.21 3.67 10.59
N VAL A 420 19.52 3.39 10.58
CA VAL A 420 20.06 2.09 10.21
C VAL A 420 21.23 1.71 11.11
N THR A 421 21.36 0.42 11.43
CA THR A 421 22.57 -0.13 12.06
C THR A 421 23.78 0.16 11.18
N ALA A 422 24.80 0.79 11.75
CA ALA A 422 25.94 1.31 10.99
C ALA A 422 26.73 0.22 10.24
N ALA A 423 26.91 -0.96 10.83
CA ALA A 423 27.59 -2.10 10.21
C ALA A 423 26.88 -2.59 8.93
N ASN A 424 25.58 -2.34 8.84
CA ASN A 424 24.73 -2.85 7.78
C ASN A 424 24.40 -1.81 6.70
N CYS A 425 25.02 -0.62 6.75
CA CYS A 425 24.85 0.39 5.73
C CYS A 425 26.12 1.18 5.43
N ASP A 426 26.46 1.25 4.15
CA ASP A 426 27.62 2.02 3.67
C ASP A 426 27.35 3.53 3.65
N ARG A 427 26.10 3.94 3.81
CA ARG A 427 25.63 5.31 3.60
C ARG A 427 25.14 5.97 4.89
N GLY A 428 24.91 7.28 4.80
CA GLY A 428 24.25 8.05 5.85
C GLY A 428 25.20 8.75 6.81
N GLU A 429 24.63 9.66 7.57
CA GLU A 429 25.32 10.45 8.58
C GLU A 429 25.24 9.76 9.95
N TRP A 430 26.30 9.82 10.75
CA TRP A 430 26.26 9.28 12.11
C TRP A 430 25.21 10.00 12.95
N ALA A 431 24.33 9.23 13.61
CA ALA A 431 23.40 9.74 14.61
C ALA A 431 23.86 9.37 16.02
N PHE A 432 24.32 8.12 16.19
CA PHE A 432 24.85 7.60 17.45
C PHE A 432 26.03 6.65 17.20
N ARG A 433 27.10 6.79 18.00
CA ARG A 433 28.22 5.84 18.07
C ARG A 433 28.34 5.34 19.49
N ASP A 434 28.23 4.03 19.68
CA ASP A 434 28.11 3.40 21.00
C ASP A 434 27.07 4.12 21.90
N GLY A 435 25.94 4.49 21.31
CA GLY A 435 24.86 5.22 21.98
C GLY A 435 25.14 6.70 22.32
N VAL A 436 26.30 7.24 21.93
CA VAL A 436 26.61 8.66 22.11
C VAL A 436 26.14 9.45 20.88
N PRO A 437 25.34 10.53 21.06
CA PRO A 437 24.91 11.38 19.95
C PRO A 437 26.08 11.96 19.14
N CYS A 438 25.99 11.90 17.82
CA CYS A 438 26.98 12.47 16.89
C CYS A 438 26.37 13.66 16.14
N PRO A 439 26.88 14.89 16.37
CA PRO A 439 26.48 16.05 15.57
C PRO A 439 26.85 15.90 14.08
N LEU A 440 26.12 16.60 13.21
CA LEU A 440 26.54 16.76 11.82
C LEU A 440 27.75 17.70 11.73
N GLU A 441 28.85 17.20 11.19
CA GLU A 441 30.12 17.93 11.06
C GLU A 441 30.84 17.53 9.76
N GLY A 442 31.63 18.46 9.23
CA GLY A 442 32.48 18.20 8.07
C GLY A 442 31.72 18.08 6.75
N GLU A 443 32.23 17.21 5.88
CA GLU A 443 31.65 16.95 4.56
C GLU A 443 30.39 16.08 4.68
N HIS A 444 29.44 16.32 3.79
CA HIS A 444 28.20 15.55 3.72
C HIS A 444 28.51 14.09 3.34
N SER A 445 28.06 13.15 4.16
CA SER A 445 28.09 11.73 3.78
C SER A 445 27.01 11.48 2.73
N LEU A 446 27.35 10.91 1.57
CA LEU A 446 26.34 10.66 0.55
C LEU A 446 25.28 9.66 1.05
N VAL A 447 24.02 9.92 0.69
CA VAL A 447 22.89 9.10 1.13
C VAL A 447 22.04 8.55 -0.02
N HIS A 448 21.55 9.40 -0.92
CA HIS A 448 20.58 8.97 -1.95
C HIS A 448 20.93 9.32 -3.40
N TYR A 449 21.64 10.42 -3.65
CA TYR A 449 21.77 10.96 -5.01
C TYR A 449 23.21 10.91 -5.50
N GLU A 450 23.59 9.84 -6.22
CA GLU A 450 24.97 9.56 -6.66
C GLU A 450 25.66 10.75 -7.34
N GLU A 451 24.91 11.53 -8.12
CA GLU A 451 25.46 12.66 -8.86
C GLU A 451 26.13 13.71 -7.95
N LEU A 452 25.77 13.77 -6.66
CA LEU A 452 26.39 14.70 -5.72
C LEU A 452 27.87 14.44 -5.45
N TYR A 453 28.38 13.23 -5.74
CA TYR A 453 29.83 12.99 -5.70
C TYR A 453 30.59 13.88 -6.70
N THR A 454 29.94 14.28 -7.80
CA THR A 454 30.59 15.05 -8.88
C THR A 454 29.97 16.44 -9.06
N LYS A 455 28.71 16.62 -8.65
CA LYS A 455 27.93 17.86 -8.78
C LYS A 455 27.21 18.15 -7.47
N PRO A 456 27.91 18.64 -6.45
CA PRO A 456 27.31 18.88 -5.14
C PRO A 456 26.26 20.01 -5.15
N GLY A 457 26.07 20.75 -6.24
CA GLY A 457 25.18 21.92 -6.27
C GLY A 457 25.83 23.17 -5.65
N PRO A 458 25.05 24.25 -5.43
CA PRO A 458 23.60 24.33 -5.61
C PRO A 458 23.17 24.20 -7.07
N MET A 459 22.05 23.52 -7.31
CA MET A 459 21.46 23.34 -8.64
C MET A 459 19.93 23.28 -8.55
N PHE A 460 19.26 23.81 -9.57
CA PHE A 460 17.84 23.57 -9.77
C PHE A 460 17.64 22.17 -10.33
N VAL A 461 16.54 21.54 -9.94
CA VAL A 461 16.15 20.20 -10.38
C VAL A 461 14.84 20.36 -11.13
N ASP A 462 14.80 19.84 -12.35
CA ASP A 462 13.60 19.88 -13.20
C ASP A 462 12.55 18.86 -12.75
#